data_AF-A0A8J4F5K1-F1
#
_entry.id   AF-A0A8J4F5K1-F1
#
_cell.length_a   1.000
_cell.length_b   1.000
_cell.length_c   1.000
_cell.angle_alpha   90.00
_cell.angle_beta   90.00
_cell.angle_gamma   90.00
#
_symmetry.space_group_name_H-M   'P 1'
#
loop_
_entity.id
_entity.type
_entity.pdbx_description
1 polymer ?
#
loop_
_entity_poly.entity_id
_entity_poly.type
_entity_poly.pdbx_seq_one_letter_code
_entity_poly.pdbx_strand_id
1 'polypeptide(L)'
;MAPPFLPSPPVSSWSLPALSAAFPSSLFKVSKPHGGRALMTLPAYVDYMARQADEEPLYVFDATFTEAAPGIRKLYDVPHVFTKDYYAELGAARPNFRWLVLGPARAGASWHVDPALTSAWNALLSGHKRWALYPPHVAPPGVPLDDDGEEAHTSDDGLTSLQWFLEVYPTLPPGIRPIEFVQNPGTSMCPMKV
;
A
#
# COMPACT_ATOMS: atom_id res chain seq x y z
N MET A 1 16.84 -7.10 20.41
CA MET A 1 15.59 -6.43 19.98
C MET A 1 16.03 -5.23 19.15
N ALA A 2 15.82 -5.24 17.83
CA ALA A 2 16.21 -4.10 16.99
C ALA A 2 15.33 -2.89 17.33
N PRO A 3 15.89 -1.67 17.41
CA PRO A 3 15.10 -0.48 17.74
C PRO A 3 13.99 -0.26 16.68
N PRO A 4 12.82 0.27 17.08
CA PRO A 4 11.75 0.55 16.15
C PRO A 4 12.21 1.55 15.09
N PHE A 5 11.98 1.23 13.82
CA PHE A 5 12.31 2.03 12.64
C PHE A 5 11.40 3.26 12.52
N LEU A 6 11.39 4.13 13.53
CA LEU A 6 10.63 5.37 13.46
C LEU A 6 11.45 6.40 12.67
N PRO A 7 10.91 6.99 11.59
CA PRO A 7 11.61 8.06 10.88
C PRO A 7 11.75 9.26 11.81
N SER A 8 12.91 9.91 11.75
CA SER A 8 13.04 11.34 12.04
C SER A 8 12.70 12.04 10.73
N PRO A 9 11.78 13.01 10.68
CA PRO A 9 11.08 13.74 11.76
C PRO A 9 9.91 12.98 12.41
N PRO A 10 9.37 13.47 13.55
CA PRO A 10 8.37 12.78 14.37
C PRO A 10 7.17 12.26 13.58
N VAL A 11 6.59 11.14 14.04
CA VAL A 11 5.36 10.55 13.47
C VAL A 11 4.21 11.57 13.34
N SER A 12 4.15 12.58 14.21
CA SER A 12 3.15 13.64 14.15
C SER A 12 3.22 14.50 12.87
N SER A 13 4.39 14.63 12.25
CA SER A 13 4.57 15.30 10.95
C SER A 13 3.86 14.60 9.80
N TRP A 14 3.51 13.31 9.98
CA TRP A 14 2.76 12.49 9.02
C TRP A 14 1.27 12.43 9.30
N SER A 15 0.76 13.19 10.28
CA SER A 15 -0.68 13.27 10.51
C SER A 15 -1.39 13.96 9.33
N LEU A 16 -2.62 13.54 9.03
CA LEU A 16 -3.43 14.15 7.97
C LEU A 16 -3.57 15.67 8.13
N PRO A 17 -3.83 16.23 9.33
CA PRO A 17 -3.84 17.68 9.53
C PRO A 17 -2.49 18.34 9.22
N ALA A 18 -1.38 17.76 9.66
CA ALA A 18 -0.04 18.32 9.41
C ALA A 18 0.29 18.32 7.91
N LEU A 19 0.05 17.21 7.21
CA LEU A 19 0.30 17.12 5.77
C LEU A 19 -0.63 18.03 4.96
N SER A 20 -1.89 18.15 5.37
CA SER A 20 -2.86 19.06 4.74
C SER A 20 -2.46 20.52 4.92
N ALA A 21 -1.93 20.90 6.09
CA ALA A 21 -1.44 22.24 6.36
C ALA A 21 -0.11 22.53 5.63
N ALA A 22 0.78 21.54 5.52
CA ALA A 22 2.08 21.69 4.85
C ALA A 22 1.96 21.73 3.32
N PHE A 23 0.99 21.01 2.75
CA PHE A 23 0.82 20.84 1.30
C PHE A 23 -0.64 21.04 0.86
N PRO A 24 -1.26 22.21 1.14
CA PRO A 24 -2.70 22.41 0.98
C PRO A 24 -3.19 22.38 -0.47
N SER A 25 -2.30 22.74 -1.41
CA SER A 25 -2.61 22.84 -2.85
C SER A 25 -1.92 21.77 -3.69
N SER A 26 -1.07 20.92 -3.09
CA SER A 26 -0.45 19.81 -3.81
C SER A 26 -1.51 18.79 -4.22
N LEU A 27 -1.43 18.35 -5.47
CA LEU A 27 -2.34 17.37 -6.04
C LEU A 27 -1.73 15.97 -5.97
N PHE A 28 -2.44 15.05 -5.35
CA PHE A 28 -2.04 13.65 -5.22
C PHE A 28 -2.92 12.75 -6.08
N LYS A 29 -2.32 11.69 -6.61
CA LYS A 29 -3.02 10.67 -7.38
C LYS A 29 -3.89 9.81 -6.48
N VAL A 30 -5.18 9.82 -6.77
CA VAL A 30 -6.21 9.03 -6.10
C VAL A 30 -6.78 8.03 -7.09
N SER A 31 -6.88 6.77 -6.68
CA SER A 31 -7.32 5.67 -7.55
C SER A 31 -8.48 4.91 -6.89
N LYS A 32 -9.30 4.25 -7.72
CA LYS A 32 -10.08 3.10 -7.29
C LYS A 32 -9.40 1.81 -7.75
N PRO A 33 -9.48 0.71 -6.98
CA PRO A 33 -8.93 -0.58 -7.39
C PRO A 33 -9.45 -1.06 -8.75
N HIS A 34 -10.74 -0.95 -9.05
CA HIS A 34 -11.33 -1.34 -10.35
C HIS A 34 -11.52 -0.18 -11.35
N GLY A 35 -10.61 0.79 -11.31
CA GLY A 35 -10.52 1.83 -12.34
C GLY A 35 -11.12 3.19 -11.98
N GLY A 36 -10.59 4.22 -12.64
CA GLY A 36 -10.85 5.61 -12.29
C GLY A 36 -9.68 6.21 -11.52
N ARG A 37 -9.21 7.34 -12.01
CA ARG A 37 -8.11 8.11 -11.42
C ARG A 37 -8.52 9.56 -11.33
N ALA A 38 -8.19 10.18 -10.21
CA ALA A 38 -8.40 11.59 -9.98
C ALA A 38 -7.14 12.21 -9.36
N LEU A 39 -7.04 13.52 -9.47
CA LEU A 39 -6.11 14.31 -8.69
C LEU A 39 -6.89 15.04 -7.61
N MET A 40 -6.47 14.92 -6.36
CA MET A 40 -7.10 15.60 -5.22
C MET A 40 -6.06 16.27 -4.35
N THR A 41 -6.42 17.40 -3.76
CA THR A 41 -5.64 17.96 -2.66
C THR A 41 -5.86 17.13 -1.40
N LEU A 42 -4.89 17.12 -0.48
CA LEU A 42 -5.05 16.42 0.80
C LEU A 42 -6.27 16.93 1.59
N PRO A 43 -6.54 18.25 1.71
CA PRO A 43 -7.77 18.73 2.35
C PRO A 43 -9.05 18.15 1.74
N ALA A 44 -9.16 18.13 0.41
CA ALA A 44 -10.34 17.57 -0.27
C ALA A 44 -10.46 16.06 -0.05
N TYR A 45 -9.33 15.34 -0.04
CA TYR A 45 -9.31 13.90 0.20
C TYR A 45 -9.65 13.54 1.65
N VAL A 46 -9.20 14.33 2.63
CA VAL A 46 -9.55 14.19 4.05
C VAL A 46 -11.05 14.39 4.26
N ASP A 47 -11.62 15.43 3.63
CA ASP A 47 -13.05 15.70 3.68
C ASP A 47 -13.88 14.58 3.00
N TYR A 48 -13.41 14.03 1.88
CA TYR A 48 -13.98 12.83 1.27
C TYR A 48 -13.98 11.64 2.25
N MET A 49 -12.83 11.34 2.87
CA MET A 49 -12.70 10.20 3.80
C MET A 49 -13.68 10.30 4.99
N ALA A 50 -13.98 11.51 5.45
CA ALA A 50 -14.90 11.74 6.56
C ALA A 50 -16.38 11.53 6.19
N ARG A 51 -16.75 11.61 4.90
CA ARG A 51 -18.14 11.61 4.42
C ARG A 51 -18.54 10.36 3.63
N GLN A 52 -17.58 9.62 3.10
CA GLN A 52 -17.84 8.46 2.24
C GLN A 52 -18.36 7.25 3.03
N ALA A 53 -19.20 6.45 2.37
CA ALA A 53 -19.66 5.13 2.84
C ALA A 53 -19.51 4.07 1.74
N ASP A 54 -18.52 4.25 0.86
CA ASP A 54 -18.31 3.44 -0.32
C ASP A 54 -17.87 2.02 0.08
N GLU A 55 -18.34 1.01 -0.67
CA GLU A 55 -17.86 -0.37 -0.58
C GLU A 55 -16.38 -0.43 -0.97
N GLU A 56 -16.03 0.28 -2.03
CA GLU A 56 -14.70 0.44 -2.56
C GLU A 56 -14.29 1.93 -2.55
N PRO A 57 -13.77 2.43 -1.42
CA PRO A 57 -13.39 3.83 -1.30
C PRO A 57 -12.21 4.18 -2.19
N LEU A 58 -12.16 5.45 -2.61
CA LEU A 58 -10.99 6.05 -3.21
C LEU A 58 -9.80 5.97 -2.25
N TYR A 59 -8.61 5.64 -2.77
CA TYR A 59 -7.37 5.65 -2.01
C TYR A 59 -6.25 6.38 -2.75
N VAL A 60 -5.43 7.13 -2.01
CA VAL A 60 -4.22 7.75 -2.54
C VAL A 60 -3.21 6.64 -2.79
N PHE A 61 -2.72 6.55 -4.02
CA PHE A 61 -1.65 5.66 -4.44
C PHE A 61 -0.75 6.41 -5.41
N ASP A 62 0.16 7.21 -4.86
CA ASP A 62 0.90 8.18 -5.64
C ASP A 62 2.40 7.88 -5.63
N ALA A 63 2.90 7.40 -6.77
CA ALA A 63 4.33 7.15 -6.98
C ALA A 63 5.17 8.43 -7.09
N THR A 64 4.51 9.54 -7.42
CA THR A 64 5.11 10.85 -7.71
C THR A 64 4.85 11.87 -6.60
N PHE A 65 4.51 11.39 -5.40
CA PHE A 65 4.13 12.23 -4.26
C PHE A 65 5.25 13.20 -3.83
N THR A 66 6.50 12.82 -4.04
CA THR A 66 7.67 13.64 -3.77
C THR A 66 7.86 14.77 -4.78
N GLU A 67 7.37 14.61 -6.00
CA GLU A 67 7.39 15.62 -7.04
C GLU A 67 6.21 16.58 -6.83
N ALA A 68 5.05 16.04 -6.44
CA ALA A 68 3.86 16.82 -6.07
C ALA A 68 4.05 17.67 -4.80
N ALA A 69 4.83 17.17 -3.84
CA ALA A 69 5.13 17.82 -2.57
C ALA A 69 6.61 17.65 -2.18
N PRO A 70 7.56 18.40 -2.77
CA PRO A 70 9.01 18.20 -2.56
C PRO A 70 9.49 18.14 -1.11
N GLY A 71 8.82 18.87 -0.20
CA GLY A 71 9.13 18.84 1.23
C GLY A 71 8.92 17.47 1.89
N ILE A 72 8.00 16.64 1.36
CA ILE A 72 7.64 15.35 1.95
C ILE A 72 8.79 14.34 1.92
N ARG A 73 9.72 14.47 0.97
CA ARG A 73 10.90 13.59 0.89
C ARG A 73 11.77 13.70 2.14
N LYS A 74 11.79 14.86 2.80
CA LYS A 74 12.56 15.08 4.03
C LYS A 74 11.92 14.45 5.27
N LEU A 75 10.74 13.85 5.12
CA LEU A 75 9.98 13.29 6.24
C LEU A 75 10.25 11.80 6.50
N TYR A 76 11.09 11.15 5.70
CA TYR A 76 11.45 9.75 5.91
C TYR A 76 12.85 9.41 5.36
N ASP A 77 13.41 8.34 5.88
CA ASP A 77 14.61 7.69 5.35
C ASP A 77 14.31 6.25 4.98
N VAL A 78 15.05 5.72 4.01
CA VAL A 78 14.98 4.30 3.64
C VAL A 78 15.73 3.51 4.71
N PRO A 79 15.12 2.46 5.31
CA PRO A 79 15.81 1.64 6.30
C PRO A 79 17.09 1.03 5.73
N HIS A 80 18.14 0.94 6.54
CA HIS A 80 19.47 0.50 6.09
C HIS A 80 19.46 -0.85 5.34
N VAL A 81 18.57 -1.78 5.70
CA VAL A 81 18.43 -3.08 5.04
C VAL A 81 17.93 -2.99 3.59
N PHE A 82 17.26 -1.90 3.21
CA PHE A 82 16.74 -1.64 1.85
C PHE A 82 17.57 -0.62 1.06
N THR A 83 18.81 -0.35 1.50
CA THR A 83 19.68 0.63 0.82
C THR A 83 20.31 0.09 -0.47
N LYS A 84 20.37 -1.24 -0.62
CA LYS A 84 20.83 -1.87 -1.86
C LYS A 84 19.70 -1.88 -2.88
N ASP A 85 19.74 -0.89 -3.75
CA ASP A 85 18.69 -0.62 -4.74
C ASP A 85 19.25 -0.74 -6.16
N TYR A 86 19.25 -1.95 -6.71
CA TYR A 86 19.81 -2.23 -8.04
C TYR A 86 19.08 -1.50 -9.18
N TYR A 87 17.81 -1.18 -9.00
CA TYR A 87 17.03 -0.43 -9.98
C TYR A 87 17.49 1.03 -10.11
N ALA A 88 18.28 1.55 -9.16
CA ALA A 88 18.88 2.88 -9.26
C ALA A 88 19.79 3.03 -10.49
N GLU A 89 20.43 1.94 -10.94
CA GLU A 89 21.32 1.93 -12.11
C GLU A 89 20.59 2.20 -13.44
N LEU A 90 19.26 2.03 -13.47
CA LEU A 90 18.47 2.30 -14.68
C LEU A 90 18.21 3.81 -14.92
N GLY A 91 18.57 4.68 -13.96
CA GLY A 91 18.39 6.12 -14.09
C GLY A 91 16.95 6.50 -14.43
N ALA A 92 16.75 7.22 -15.55
CA ALA A 92 15.43 7.66 -15.99
C ALA A 92 14.51 6.52 -16.48
N ALA A 93 15.05 5.35 -16.82
CA ALA A 93 14.27 4.17 -17.21
C ALA A 93 13.78 3.36 -16.01
N ARG A 94 14.11 3.80 -14.78
CA ARG A 94 13.73 3.13 -13.55
C ARG A 94 12.20 3.10 -13.38
N PRO A 95 11.59 1.93 -13.10
CA PRO A 95 10.18 1.84 -12.74
C PRO A 95 9.85 2.62 -11.45
N ASN A 96 8.58 2.95 -11.27
CA ASN A 96 8.11 3.49 -9.99
C ASN A 96 8.50 2.55 -8.83
N PHE A 97 8.97 3.11 -7.72
CA PHE A 97 9.60 2.32 -6.63
C PHE A 97 9.22 2.77 -5.22
N ARG A 98 8.44 3.83 -5.10
CA ARG A 98 7.97 4.38 -3.82
C ARG A 98 6.57 4.93 -4.02
N TRP A 99 5.71 4.81 -3.02
CA TRP A 99 4.34 5.29 -3.08
C TRP A 99 3.93 5.92 -1.76
N LEU A 100 3.23 7.06 -1.83
CA LEU A 100 2.39 7.51 -0.72
C LEU A 100 1.06 6.76 -0.79
N VAL A 101 0.72 6.09 0.30
CA VAL A 101 -0.52 5.31 0.41
C VAL A 101 -1.39 5.87 1.54
N LEU A 102 -2.56 6.37 1.21
CA LEU A 102 -3.56 6.86 2.18
C LEU A 102 -4.93 6.29 1.79
N GLY A 103 -5.69 5.82 2.77
CA GLY A 103 -7.01 5.24 2.52
C GLY A 103 -7.87 5.25 3.78
N PRO A 104 -9.20 5.42 3.65
CA PRO A 104 -10.12 5.23 4.76
C PRO A 104 -10.27 3.73 5.07
N ALA A 105 -11.03 3.41 6.12
CA ALA A 105 -11.46 2.03 6.37
C ALA A 105 -12.13 1.44 5.12
N ARG A 106 -11.95 0.12 4.92
CA ARG A 106 -12.36 -0.68 3.74
C ARG A 106 -11.48 -0.55 2.49
N ALA A 107 -10.69 0.51 2.35
CA ALA A 107 -9.72 0.59 1.26
C ALA A 107 -8.57 -0.40 1.47
N GLY A 108 -8.06 -0.97 0.38
CA GLY A 108 -6.96 -1.94 0.39
C GLY A 108 -6.48 -2.28 -1.01
N ALA A 109 -5.43 -3.10 -1.08
CA ALA A 109 -4.91 -3.65 -2.32
C ALA A 109 -5.34 -5.11 -2.43
N SER A 110 -5.91 -5.50 -3.58
CA SER A 110 -6.24 -6.89 -3.90
C SER A 110 -4.98 -7.77 -3.95
N TRP A 111 -5.15 -9.08 -4.00
CA TRP A 111 -4.05 -10.04 -4.09
C TRP A 111 -3.16 -9.77 -5.29
N HIS A 112 -1.86 -9.63 -5.07
CA HIS A 112 -0.88 -9.41 -6.13
C HIS A 112 0.49 -9.96 -5.71
N VAL A 113 1.33 -10.15 -6.71
CA VAL A 113 2.78 -10.26 -6.55
C VAL A 113 3.39 -8.93 -6.96
N ASP A 114 4.36 -8.42 -6.21
CA ASP A 114 5.06 -7.20 -6.58
C ASP A 114 5.73 -7.37 -7.96
N PRO A 115 5.61 -6.39 -8.88
CA PRO A 115 6.14 -6.50 -10.23
C PRO A 115 7.64 -6.79 -10.26
N ALA A 116 8.07 -7.50 -11.32
CA ALA A 116 9.45 -7.94 -11.51
C ALA A 116 10.04 -8.70 -10.31
N LEU A 117 9.18 -9.32 -9.51
CA LEU A 117 9.53 -10.12 -8.33
C LEU A 117 10.37 -9.35 -7.30
N THR A 118 10.16 -8.04 -7.22
CA THR A 118 10.85 -7.20 -6.23
C THR A 118 10.37 -7.50 -4.82
N SER A 119 11.23 -7.20 -3.84
CA SER A 119 10.83 -7.15 -2.43
C SER A 119 10.42 -5.72 -2.05
N ALA A 120 9.49 -5.59 -1.12
CA ALA A 120 9.00 -4.31 -0.64
C ALA A 120 9.20 -4.13 0.86
N TRP A 121 9.05 -2.90 1.33
CA TRP A 121 8.84 -2.58 2.74
C TRP A 121 7.71 -1.58 2.89
N ASN A 122 6.89 -1.77 3.91
CA ASN A 122 5.74 -0.93 4.20
C ASN A 122 5.87 -0.35 5.62
N ALA A 123 6.05 0.97 5.71
CA ALA A 123 6.04 1.69 6.98
C ALA A 123 4.65 2.28 7.26
N LEU A 124 3.96 1.75 8.28
CA LEU A 124 2.64 2.24 8.66
C LEU A 124 2.75 3.34 9.71
N LEU A 125 2.31 4.54 9.36
CA LEU A 125 2.47 5.72 10.20
C LEU A 125 1.22 6.03 11.05
N SER A 126 0.04 5.67 10.54
CA SER A 126 -1.25 5.88 11.21
C SER A 126 -2.25 4.80 10.79
N GLY A 127 -3.19 4.48 11.69
CA GLY A 127 -4.21 3.46 11.46
C GLY A 127 -3.68 2.04 11.60
N HIS A 128 -4.42 1.08 11.04
CA HIS A 128 -4.09 -0.35 11.10
C HIS A 128 -4.27 -0.98 9.72
N LYS A 129 -3.40 -1.92 9.35
CA LYS A 129 -3.54 -2.71 8.12
C LYS A 129 -3.65 -4.19 8.48
N ARG A 130 -4.68 -4.87 7.98
CA ARG A 130 -4.76 -6.32 8.04
C ARG A 130 -4.07 -6.91 6.83
N TRP A 131 -3.12 -7.81 7.07
CA TRP A 131 -2.36 -8.48 6.03
C TRP A 131 -2.73 -9.95 5.99
N ALA A 132 -2.72 -10.50 4.77
CA ALA A 132 -2.81 -11.92 4.49
C ALA A 132 -1.77 -12.24 3.42
N LEU A 133 -0.94 -13.25 3.66
CA LEU A 133 0.14 -13.66 2.74
C LEU A 133 0.09 -15.16 2.52
N TYR A 134 0.32 -15.56 1.27
CA TYR A 134 0.62 -16.94 0.90
C TYR A 134 2.07 -17.06 0.43
N PRO A 135 2.71 -18.23 0.64
CA PRO A 135 4.00 -18.53 0.02
C PRO A 135 3.92 -18.42 -1.51
N PRO A 136 5.05 -18.14 -2.20
CA PRO A 136 5.05 -17.93 -3.65
C PRO A 136 4.48 -19.07 -4.50
N HIS A 137 4.55 -20.30 -4.00
CA HIS A 137 4.07 -21.51 -4.68
C HIS A 137 2.62 -21.87 -4.32
N VAL A 138 1.92 -21.02 -3.57
CA VAL A 138 0.54 -21.25 -3.14
C VAL A 138 -0.34 -20.14 -3.67
N ALA A 139 -1.23 -20.49 -4.59
CA ALA A 139 -2.25 -19.58 -5.08
C ALA A 139 -3.24 -19.23 -3.95
N PRO A 140 -3.54 -17.95 -3.71
CA PRO A 140 -4.58 -17.56 -2.78
C PRO A 140 -5.93 -18.15 -3.23
N PRO A 141 -6.70 -18.83 -2.35
CA PRO A 141 -8.01 -19.36 -2.71
C PRO A 141 -8.93 -18.27 -3.26
N GLY A 142 -9.70 -18.59 -4.31
CA GLY A 142 -10.65 -17.66 -4.92
C GLY A 142 -10.01 -16.54 -5.76
N VAL A 143 -8.70 -16.59 -6.02
CA VAL A 143 -8.00 -15.65 -6.89
C VAL A 143 -7.59 -16.39 -8.17
N PRO A 144 -8.07 -15.95 -9.36
CA PRO A 144 -7.67 -16.56 -10.62
C PRO A 144 -6.17 -16.31 -10.88
N LEU A 145 -5.50 -17.34 -11.38
CA LEU A 145 -4.14 -17.24 -11.90
C LEU A 145 -4.18 -16.88 -13.39
N ASP A 146 -3.09 -16.32 -13.88
CA ASP A 146 -2.85 -16.14 -15.30
C ASP A 146 -2.73 -17.48 -16.07
N ASP A 147 -2.74 -17.40 -17.40
CA ASP A 147 -2.73 -18.59 -18.29
C ASP A 147 -1.49 -19.48 -18.07
N ASP A 148 -0.40 -18.92 -17.54
CA ASP A 148 0.83 -19.64 -17.20
C ASP A 148 0.79 -20.24 -15.78
N GLY A 149 -0.18 -19.87 -14.94
CA GLY A 149 -0.37 -20.39 -13.58
C GLY A 149 0.65 -19.86 -12.57
N GLU A 150 1.38 -18.80 -12.91
CA GLU A 150 2.56 -18.33 -12.18
C GLU A 150 2.28 -17.02 -11.42
N GLU A 151 1.32 -16.21 -11.88
CA GLU A 151 0.98 -14.94 -11.23
C GLU A 151 -0.54 -14.82 -10.97
N ALA A 152 -0.88 -14.49 -9.73
CA ALA A 152 -2.23 -14.07 -9.39
C ALA A 152 -2.50 -12.71 -10.04
N HIS A 153 -3.33 -12.68 -11.09
CA HIS A 153 -3.79 -11.43 -11.68
C HIS A 153 -4.88 -10.79 -10.82
N THR A 154 -4.71 -9.51 -10.52
CA THR A 154 -5.85 -8.61 -10.30
C THR A 154 -6.40 -8.26 -11.68
N SER A 155 -7.25 -9.12 -12.26
CA SER A 155 -8.08 -8.63 -13.36
C SER A 155 -8.93 -7.46 -12.84
N ASP A 156 -9.34 -6.54 -13.72
CA ASP A 156 -10.31 -5.50 -13.39
C ASP A 156 -11.68 -6.08 -12.91
N ASP A 157 -11.86 -7.40 -13.00
CA ASP A 157 -13.01 -8.18 -12.54
C ASP A 157 -12.71 -9.05 -11.30
N GLY A 158 -11.53 -8.89 -10.68
CA GLY A 158 -11.10 -9.67 -9.51
C GLY A 158 -11.79 -9.22 -8.22
N LEU A 159 -11.75 -10.07 -7.17
CA LEU A 159 -12.25 -9.67 -5.86
C LEU A 159 -11.40 -8.52 -5.29
N THR A 160 -12.06 -7.48 -4.76
CA THR A 160 -11.38 -6.51 -3.89
C THR A 160 -10.78 -7.24 -2.67
N SER A 161 -9.78 -6.62 -2.04
CA SER A 161 -9.29 -7.11 -0.75
C SER A 161 -10.40 -7.27 0.29
N LEU A 162 -11.38 -6.35 0.29
CA LEU A 162 -12.50 -6.40 1.22
C LEU A 162 -13.40 -7.61 0.95
N GLN A 163 -13.82 -7.80 -0.31
CA GLN A 163 -14.66 -8.93 -0.72
C GLN A 163 -13.98 -10.26 -0.40
N TRP A 164 -12.67 -10.39 -0.68
CA TRP A 164 -11.95 -11.62 -0.34
C TRP A 164 -12.00 -11.94 1.17
N PHE A 165 -11.82 -10.93 2.03
CA PHE A 165 -11.90 -11.12 3.49
C PHE A 165 -13.32 -11.42 3.99
N LEU A 166 -14.36 -10.97 3.29
CA LEU A 166 -15.76 -11.18 3.67
C LEU A 166 -16.35 -12.49 3.12
N GLU A 167 -15.96 -12.88 1.92
CA GLU A 167 -16.59 -13.97 1.18
C GLU A 167 -15.74 -15.24 1.15
N VAL A 168 -14.42 -15.09 0.96
CA VAL A 168 -13.52 -16.24 0.82
C VAL A 168 -12.94 -16.65 2.16
N TYR A 169 -12.30 -15.72 2.89
CA TYR A 169 -11.59 -16.00 4.13
C TYR A 169 -12.42 -16.78 5.18
N PRO A 170 -13.71 -16.46 5.44
CA PRO A 170 -14.50 -17.19 6.44
C PRO A 170 -14.77 -18.65 6.09
N THR A 171 -14.67 -19.00 4.81
CA THR A 171 -14.89 -20.38 4.31
C THR A 171 -13.63 -21.25 4.43
N LEU A 172 -12.46 -20.65 4.71
CA LEU A 172 -11.19 -21.37 4.69
C LEU A 172 -10.99 -22.25 5.95
N PRO A 173 -10.73 -23.56 5.78
CA PRO A 173 -10.30 -24.41 6.88
C PRO A 173 -8.93 -23.97 7.40
N PRO A 174 -8.61 -24.21 8.69
CA PRO A 174 -7.38 -23.71 9.32
C PRO A 174 -6.09 -24.06 8.57
N GLY A 175 -6.02 -25.24 7.93
CA GLY A 175 -4.82 -25.71 7.23
C GLY A 175 -4.47 -24.98 5.92
N ILE A 176 -5.40 -24.18 5.37
CA ILE A 176 -5.16 -23.41 4.14
C ILE A 176 -5.27 -21.90 4.36
N ARG A 177 -5.37 -21.45 5.62
CA ARG A 177 -5.42 -20.02 5.91
C ARG A 177 -4.09 -19.34 5.61
N PRO A 178 -4.12 -18.06 5.20
CA PRO A 178 -2.90 -17.31 4.97
C PRO A 178 -2.15 -17.06 6.27
N ILE A 179 -0.87 -16.69 6.14
CA ILE A 179 -0.16 -16.01 7.22
C ILE A 179 -0.81 -14.64 7.37
N GLU A 180 -1.41 -14.37 8.53
CA GLU A 180 -2.13 -13.12 8.78
C GLU A 180 -1.64 -12.39 10.02
N PHE A 181 -1.71 -11.06 9.97
CA PHE A 181 -1.44 -10.21 11.12
C PHE A 181 -2.03 -8.80 10.91
N VAL A 182 -2.11 -8.05 12.00
CA VAL A 182 -2.46 -6.62 11.97
C VAL A 182 -1.19 -5.80 12.18
N GLN A 183 -0.86 -4.99 11.19
CA GLN A 183 0.21 -4.00 11.30
C GLN A 183 -0.29 -2.79 12.11
N ASN A 184 0.50 -2.40 13.12
CA ASN A 184 0.19 -1.28 14.02
C ASN A 184 0.96 -0.01 13.60
N PRO A 185 0.53 1.19 14.03
CA PRO A 185 1.28 2.43 13.80
C PRO A 185 2.71 2.35 14.32
N GLY A 186 3.65 2.93 13.58
CA GLY A 186 5.07 2.95 13.93
C GLY A 186 5.82 1.64 13.62
N THR A 187 5.14 0.64 13.02
CA THR A 187 5.78 -0.62 12.61
C THR A 187 6.10 -0.61 11.11
N SER A 188 7.28 -1.12 10.78
CA SER A 188 7.64 -1.43 9.39
C SER A 188 7.53 -2.94 9.19
N MET A 189 6.93 -3.35 8.07
CA MET A 189 6.93 -4.75 7.66
C MET A 189 7.64 -4.92 6.33
N CYS A 190 8.14 -6.13 6.10
CA CYS A 190 8.79 -6.50 4.86
C CYS A 190 8.16 -7.80 4.35
N PRO A 191 7.27 -7.75 3.35
CA PRO A 191 6.90 -8.94 2.60
C PRO A 191 8.13 -9.36 1.79
N MET A 192 8.99 -10.21 2.37
CA MET A 192 10.12 -10.79 1.64
C MET A 192 9.65 -12.05 0.92
N LYS A 193 9.98 -12.15 -0.37
CA LYS A 193 10.25 -13.44 -0.99
C LYS A 193 11.67 -13.85 -0.56
N VAL A 194 11.78 -14.91 0.24
CA VAL A 194 13.05 -15.65 0.38
C VAL A 194 13.18 -16.58 -0.82
#